data_AF-A0A954ZMD6-F1
#
_entry.id   AF-A0A954ZMD6-F1
#
_cell.length_a   1.000
_cell.length_b   1.000
_cell.length_c   1.000
_cell.angle_alpha   90.00
_cell.angle_beta   90.00
_cell.angle_gamma   90.00
#
_symmetry.space_group_name_H-M   'P 1'
#
loop_
_entity.id
_entity.type
_entity.pdbx_description
1 polymer ?
#
loop_
_entity_poly.entity_id
_entity_poly.type
_entity_poly.pdbx_seq_one_letter_code
_entity_poly.pdbx_strand_id
1 'polypeptide(L)'
;MSSIPSNVSRAPTLLVNQIQLANIQRSSLGLFETQSQLATGRAVLRPSDDTVATAAIAQLDDSIQRSGQRLRNIDQADANLALVESSLAEANDLLLSAKQIASTQVNIGTTQIERENQAQVVNSLIDGLLTQMNRKSVDNYLFGGSRTSSPPFEAFGAGFIYRGEFDKLTTDINLGKSVPVTLVGIESISDELSKVQGDVDLSPDLTPDTLLSDLRGPVGLGVTKGSIQMQLDNGPVVEIDLKTADRMEDVVTRIEAAIRDYETTNGVTILDTGGVSLAGEAITIDVVSGAPGTDPQLTFTEVGVGTTARDLGLTTTGGFSFEATQTTGQ
;
A
#
# COMPACT_ATOMS: atom_id res chain seq x y z
N MET A 1 53.53 -28.82 -79.35
CA MET A 1 52.38 -29.48 -80.02
C MET A 1 51.13 -29.16 -79.22
N SER A 2 50.26 -28.29 -79.74
CA SER A 2 48.90 -28.13 -79.26
C SER A 2 48.00 -28.53 -80.42
N SER A 3 47.38 -29.70 -80.28
CA SER A 3 46.48 -30.28 -81.27
C SER A 3 45.19 -29.48 -81.31
N ILE A 4 44.97 -28.79 -82.42
CA ILE A 4 43.68 -28.19 -82.77
C ILE A 4 42.70 -29.35 -82.97
N PRO A 5 41.57 -29.45 -82.23
CA PRO A 5 40.59 -30.48 -82.49
C PRO A 5 39.88 -30.19 -83.82
N SER A 6 39.99 -31.13 -84.74
CA SER A 6 39.41 -31.11 -86.07
C SER A 6 37.94 -31.54 -86.05
N ASN A 7 37.02 -30.68 -85.61
CA ASN A 7 35.60 -30.75 -86.02
C ASN A 7 34.73 -29.51 -85.72
N VAL A 8 35.04 -28.33 -86.27
CA VAL A 8 34.19 -27.12 -86.11
C VAL A 8 33.43 -26.75 -87.40
N SER A 9 33.29 -27.66 -88.36
CA SER A 9 32.84 -27.26 -89.71
C SER A 9 31.34 -27.02 -89.89
N ARG A 10 30.42 -27.45 -89.02
CA ARG A 10 28.96 -27.30 -89.31
C ARG A 10 28.08 -27.14 -88.07
N ALA A 11 28.31 -26.10 -87.28
CA ALA A 11 27.19 -25.47 -86.58
C ALA A 11 26.55 -24.46 -87.55
N PRO A 12 25.23 -24.46 -87.77
CA PRO A 12 24.60 -23.42 -88.60
C PRO A 12 24.97 -22.04 -88.05
N THR A 13 25.30 -21.09 -88.93
CA THR A 13 25.73 -19.73 -88.57
C THR A 13 24.78 -19.05 -87.58
N LEU A 14 23.49 -19.39 -87.67
CA LEU A 14 22.44 -18.98 -86.73
C LEU A 14 22.71 -19.46 -85.30
N LEU A 15 23.11 -20.72 -85.11
CA LEU A 15 23.41 -21.32 -83.80
C LEU A 15 24.68 -20.72 -83.19
N VAL A 16 25.71 -20.46 -84.01
CA VAL A 16 26.94 -19.79 -83.57
C VAL A 16 26.64 -18.37 -83.10
N ASN A 17 25.83 -17.61 -83.86
CA ASN A 17 25.40 -16.26 -83.47
C ASN A 17 24.50 -16.28 -82.22
N GLN A 18 23.62 -17.27 -82.07
CA GLN A 18 22.80 -17.44 -80.86
C GLN A 18 23.64 -17.76 -79.62
N ILE A 19 24.66 -18.62 -79.73
CA ILE A 19 25.57 -18.93 -78.63
C ILE A 19 26.40 -17.69 -78.25
N GLN A 20 26.88 -16.92 -79.25
CA GLN A 20 27.61 -15.67 -78.99
C GLN A 20 26.72 -14.63 -78.30
N LEU A 21 25.49 -14.43 -78.77
CA LEU A 21 24.52 -13.54 -78.12
C LEU A 21 24.19 -14.00 -76.70
N ALA A 22 23.99 -15.30 -76.47
CA ALA A 22 23.75 -15.85 -75.14
C ALA A 22 24.95 -15.63 -74.19
N ASN A 23 26.18 -15.74 -74.70
CA ASN A 23 27.39 -15.45 -73.93
C ASN A 23 27.52 -13.95 -73.60
N ILE A 24 27.22 -13.06 -74.55
CA ILE A 24 27.19 -11.60 -74.30
C ILE A 24 26.12 -11.27 -73.25
N GLN A 25 24.91 -11.81 -73.38
CA GLN A 25 23.83 -11.61 -72.41
C GLN A 25 24.22 -12.08 -71.01
N ARG A 26 24.86 -13.26 -70.89
CA ARG A 26 25.37 -13.77 -69.61
C ARG A 26 26.45 -12.87 -69.01
N SER A 27 27.37 -12.35 -69.84
CA SER A 27 28.41 -11.42 -69.40
C SER A 27 27.84 -10.07 -68.95
N SER A 28 26.87 -9.52 -69.67
CA SER A 28 26.19 -8.29 -69.30
C SER A 28 25.42 -8.44 -67.98
N LEU A 29 24.79 -9.60 -67.75
CA LEU A 29 24.11 -9.90 -66.49
C LEU A 29 25.10 -9.94 -65.31
N GLY A 30 26.23 -10.65 -65.47
CA GLY A 30 27.26 -10.74 -64.43
C GLY A 30 27.92 -9.39 -64.11
N LEU A 31 28.12 -8.54 -65.13
CA LEU A 31 28.59 -7.16 -64.93
C LEU A 31 27.56 -6.34 -64.14
N PHE A 32 26.28 -6.41 -64.50
CA PHE A 32 25.20 -5.71 -63.80
C PHE A 32 25.08 -6.15 -62.33
N GLU A 33 25.23 -7.45 -62.06
CA GLU A 33 25.20 -7.99 -60.72
C GLU A 33 26.39 -7.49 -59.88
N THR A 34 27.61 -7.52 -60.45
CA THR A 34 28.81 -6.98 -59.78
C THR A 34 28.69 -5.49 -59.52
N GLN A 35 28.17 -4.72 -60.48
CA GLN A 35 27.88 -3.30 -60.29
C GLN A 35 26.86 -3.07 -59.18
N SER A 36 25.84 -3.94 -59.06
CA SER A 36 24.83 -3.87 -58.00
C SER A 36 25.43 -4.21 -56.63
N GLN A 37 26.29 -5.22 -56.54
CA GLN A 37 27.04 -5.55 -55.31
C GLN A 37 27.96 -4.41 -54.91
N LEU A 38 28.66 -3.78 -55.87
CA LEU A 38 29.51 -2.62 -55.61
C LEU A 38 28.71 -1.40 -55.13
N ALA A 39 27.55 -1.14 -55.74
CA ALA A 39 26.70 -0.01 -55.37
C ALA A 39 26.04 -0.19 -53.99
N THR A 40 25.67 -1.42 -53.62
CA THR A 40 25.04 -1.73 -52.32
C THR A 40 26.03 -2.07 -51.21
N GLY A 41 27.27 -2.41 -51.57
CA GLY A 41 28.28 -2.95 -50.65
C GLY A 41 27.96 -4.35 -50.11
N ARG A 42 26.97 -5.06 -50.69
CA ARG A 42 26.53 -6.38 -50.22
C ARG A 42 27.00 -7.47 -51.18
N ALA A 43 27.58 -8.52 -50.63
CA ALA A 43 27.99 -9.70 -51.42
C ALA A 43 26.80 -10.55 -51.87
N VAL A 44 25.72 -10.60 -51.08
CA VAL A 44 24.48 -11.33 -51.39
C VAL A 44 23.35 -10.32 -51.56
N LEU A 45 22.69 -10.32 -52.71
CA LEU A 45 21.63 -9.38 -53.04
C LEU A 45 20.25 -10.00 -52.91
N ARG A 46 20.11 -11.27 -53.31
CA ARG A 46 18.87 -12.02 -53.26
C ARG A 46 19.07 -13.35 -52.53
N PRO A 47 18.04 -13.87 -51.84
CA PRO A 47 18.09 -15.20 -51.25
C PRO A 47 18.41 -16.33 -52.23
N SER A 48 18.10 -16.14 -53.52
CA SER A 48 18.42 -17.06 -54.61
C SER A 48 19.91 -17.16 -54.93
N ASP A 49 20.69 -16.12 -54.63
CA ASP A 49 22.09 -16.01 -55.03
C ASP A 49 22.98 -16.88 -54.12
N ASP A 50 22.66 -16.95 -52.83
CA ASP A 50 23.23 -17.91 -51.87
C ASP A 50 22.25 -18.16 -50.70
N THR A 51 21.61 -19.32 -50.71
CA THR A 51 20.62 -19.71 -49.69
C THR A 51 21.25 -19.95 -48.31
N VAL A 52 22.51 -20.42 -48.26
CA VAL A 52 23.22 -20.73 -47.00
C VAL A 52 23.67 -19.43 -46.35
N ALA A 53 24.32 -18.54 -47.11
CA ALA A 53 24.73 -17.24 -46.62
C ALA A 53 23.52 -16.38 -46.20
N THR A 54 22.42 -16.42 -46.98
CA THR A 54 21.20 -15.68 -46.62
C THR A 54 20.59 -16.18 -45.30
N ALA A 55 20.56 -17.50 -45.07
CA ALA A 55 20.07 -18.07 -43.82
C ALA A 55 20.93 -17.62 -42.61
N ALA A 56 22.26 -17.60 -42.76
CA ALA A 56 23.17 -17.12 -41.74
C ALA A 56 23.00 -15.62 -41.46
N ILE A 57 22.85 -14.80 -42.51
CA ILE A 57 22.58 -13.36 -42.38
C ILE A 57 21.26 -13.13 -41.63
N ALA A 58 20.19 -13.85 -42.00
CA ALA A 58 18.90 -13.72 -41.33
C ALA A 58 18.96 -14.07 -39.83
N GLN A 59 19.73 -15.09 -39.44
CA GLN A 59 19.95 -15.42 -38.03
C GLN A 59 20.73 -14.32 -37.30
N LEU A 60 21.75 -13.74 -37.94
CA LEU A 60 22.51 -12.63 -37.37
C LEU A 60 21.64 -11.38 -37.23
N ASP A 61 20.81 -11.05 -38.23
CA ASP A 61 19.87 -9.93 -38.18
C ASP A 61 18.84 -10.11 -37.06
N ASP A 62 18.26 -11.31 -36.89
CA ASP A 62 17.36 -11.62 -35.76
C ASP A 62 18.10 -11.47 -34.42
N SER A 63 19.35 -11.94 -34.32
CA SER A 63 20.18 -11.76 -33.13
C SER A 63 20.45 -10.28 -32.83
N ILE A 64 20.73 -9.46 -33.84
CA ILE A 64 20.95 -8.00 -33.69
C ILE A 64 19.65 -7.32 -33.25
N GLN A 65 18.51 -7.65 -33.87
CA GLN A 65 17.21 -7.09 -33.51
C GLN A 65 16.82 -7.43 -32.07
N ARG A 66 17.01 -8.69 -31.65
CA ARG A 66 16.80 -9.12 -30.27
C ARG A 66 17.73 -8.39 -29.30
N SER A 67 19.00 -8.24 -29.65
CA SER A 67 19.95 -7.45 -28.85
C SER A 67 19.50 -6.00 -28.71
N GLY A 68 19.02 -5.38 -29.80
CA GLY A 68 18.48 -4.01 -29.78
C GLY A 68 17.24 -3.87 -28.91
N GLN A 69 16.32 -4.85 -28.93
CA GLN A 69 15.17 -4.86 -28.02
C GLN A 69 15.59 -5.01 -26.55
N ARG A 70 16.59 -5.85 -26.26
CA ARG A 70 17.10 -6.03 -24.89
C ARG A 70 17.76 -4.76 -24.35
N LEU A 71 18.52 -4.03 -25.16
CA LEU A 71 19.07 -2.74 -24.75
C LEU A 71 17.95 -1.77 -24.34
N ARG A 72 16.87 -1.68 -25.14
CA ARG A 72 15.69 -0.88 -24.76
C ARG A 72 15.02 -1.35 -23.48
N ASN A 73 14.94 -2.68 -23.28
CA ASN A 73 14.39 -3.25 -22.05
C ASN A 73 15.25 -2.91 -20.82
N ILE A 74 16.57 -2.89 -20.97
CA ILE A 74 17.53 -2.49 -19.92
C ILE A 74 17.38 -1.00 -19.62
N ASP A 75 17.38 -0.14 -20.63
CA ASP A 75 17.21 1.31 -20.44
C ASP A 75 15.90 1.63 -19.69
N GLN A 76 14.82 0.91 -20.01
CA GLN A 76 13.53 1.06 -19.31
C GLN A 76 13.58 0.52 -17.89
N ALA A 77 14.29 -0.59 -17.65
CA ALA A 77 14.48 -1.15 -16.32
C ALA A 77 15.27 -0.19 -15.43
N ASP A 78 16.38 0.34 -15.93
CA ASP A 78 17.23 1.30 -15.22
C ASP A 78 16.44 2.57 -14.87
N ALA A 79 15.65 3.10 -15.82
CA ALA A 79 14.79 4.25 -15.55
C ALA A 79 13.73 3.98 -14.47
N ASN A 80 13.12 2.78 -14.49
CA ASN A 80 12.14 2.39 -13.46
C ASN A 80 12.80 2.20 -12.10
N LEU A 81 13.97 1.54 -12.05
CA LEU A 81 14.70 1.30 -10.80
C LEU A 81 15.20 2.60 -10.19
N ALA A 82 15.69 3.55 -10.99
CA ALA A 82 16.07 4.88 -10.52
C ALA A 82 14.88 5.63 -9.91
N LEU A 83 13.69 5.48 -10.50
CA LEU A 83 12.46 6.08 -9.97
C LEU A 83 12.00 5.40 -8.67
N VAL A 84 12.15 4.08 -8.57
CA VAL A 84 11.91 3.34 -7.32
C VAL A 84 12.84 3.85 -6.24
N GLU A 85 14.16 3.90 -6.50
CA GLU A 85 15.17 4.37 -5.55
C GLU A 85 14.89 5.79 -5.07
N SER A 86 14.59 6.73 -5.98
CA SER A 86 14.25 8.11 -5.59
C SER A 86 12.98 8.16 -4.72
N SER A 87 11.98 7.35 -5.06
CA SER A 87 10.72 7.30 -4.29
C SER A 87 10.93 6.72 -2.89
N LEU A 88 11.79 5.70 -2.73
CA LEU A 88 12.16 5.16 -1.42
C LEU A 88 12.97 6.17 -0.59
N ALA A 89 13.89 6.90 -1.21
CA ALA A 89 14.66 7.93 -0.52
C ALA A 89 13.74 9.05 0.01
N GLU A 90 12.84 9.55 -0.84
CA GLU A 90 11.82 10.54 -0.44
C GLU A 90 10.91 9.99 0.67
N ALA A 91 10.47 8.73 0.57
CA ALA A 91 9.69 8.08 1.61
C ALA A 91 10.43 7.97 2.95
N ASN A 92 11.73 7.64 2.91
CA ASN A 92 12.58 7.57 4.10
C ASN A 92 12.69 8.94 4.78
N ASP A 93 12.94 9.99 4.03
CA ASP A 93 13.03 11.37 4.55
C ASP A 93 11.73 11.82 5.21
N LEU A 94 10.57 11.47 4.62
CA LEU A 94 9.25 11.74 5.21
C LEU A 94 9.06 10.99 6.54
N LEU A 95 9.45 9.71 6.60
CA LEU A 95 9.36 8.90 7.82
C LEU A 95 10.29 9.41 8.92
N LEU A 96 11.53 9.79 8.58
CA LEU A 96 12.47 10.38 9.54
C LEU A 96 11.95 11.71 10.07
N SER A 97 11.32 12.53 9.23
CA SER A 97 10.70 13.79 9.63
C SER A 97 9.52 13.55 10.58
N ALA A 98 8.65 12.59 10.27
CA ALA A 98 7.53 12.21 11.14
C ALA A 98 8.03 11.69 12.49
N LYS A 99 9.06 10.82 12.49
CA LYS A 99 9.71 10.32 13.71
C LYS A 99 10.32 11.45 14.54
N GLN A 100 10.99 12.41 13.89
CA GLN A 100 11.57 13.56 14.58
C GLN A 100 10.47 14.40 15.25
N ILE A 101 9.38 14.72 14.54
CA ILE A 101 8.24 15.45 15.11
C ILE A 101 7.70 14.66 16.31
N ALA A 102 7.37 13.37 16.14
CA ALA A 102 6.87 12.54 17.23
C ALA A 102 7.81 12.56 18.46
N SER A 103 9.11 12.38 18.26
CA SER A 103 10.09 12.40 19.35
C SER A 103 10.17 13.76 20.05
N THR A 104 9.97 14.88 19.35
CA THR A 104 9.97 16.21 19.98
C THR A 104 8.72 16.44 20.83
N GLN A 105 7.58 15.89 20.42
CA GLN A 105 6.28 16.08 21.08
C GLN A 105 6.08 15.22 22.34
N VAL A 106 6.90 14.18 22.53
CA VAL A 106 6.92 13.35 23.75
C VAL A 106 7.49 14.12 24.95
N ASN A 107 8.23 15.21 24.74
CA ASN A 107 8.84 15.97 25.82
C ASN A 107 7.79 16.73 26.67
N ILE A 108 8.06 16.81 27.98
CA ILE A 108 7.16 17.33 29.03
C ILE A 108 6.75 18.81 28.82
N GLY A 109 7.47 19.57 27.98
CA GLY A 109 7.23 21.00 27.75
C GLY A 109 6.20 21.35 26.69
N THR A 110 5.64 20.38 25.96
CA THR A 110 4.74 20.65 24.84
C THR A 110 3.28 20.75 25.29
N THR A 111 2.57 21.78 24.85
CA THR A 111 1.14 21.97 25.12
C THR A 111 0.25 21.07 24.26
N GLN A 112 -1.00 20.85 24.67
CA GLN A 112 -1.96 20.09 23.89
C GLN A 112 -2.20 20.70 22.49
N ILE A 113 -2.35 22.02 22.41
CA ILE A 113 -2.59 22.73 21.14
C ILE A 113 -1.39 22.56 20.19
N GLU A 114 -0.16 22.58 20.71
CA GLU A 114 1.03 22.33 19.90
C GLU A 114 1.06 20.88 19.39
N ARG A 115 0.71 19.88 20.22
CA ARG A 115 0.60 18.48 19.79
C ARG A 115 -0.46 18.30 18.70
N GLU A 116 -1.62 18.91 18.84
CA GLU A 116 -2.71 18.86 17.85
C GLU A 116 -2.27 19.46 16.50
N ASN A 117 -1.59 20.60 16.52
CA ASN A 117 -1.04 21.20 15.30
C ASN A 117 0.04 20.32 14.65
N GLN A 118 0.93 19.73 15.44
CA GLN A 118 1.97 18.84 14.93
C GLN A 118 1.41 17.51 14.41
N ALA A 119 0.31 17.01 14.98
CA ALA A 119 -0.40 15.86 14.45
C ALA A 119 -0.93 16.12 13.02
N GLN A 120 -1.40 17.33 12.72
CA GLN A 120 -1.79 17.70 11.35
C GLN A 120 -0.60 17.70 10.39
N VAL A 121 0.58 18.11 10.85
CA VAL A 121 1.82 18.03 10.05
C VAL A 121 2.18 16.58 9.78
N VAL A 122 2.11 15.70 10.80
CA VAL A 122 2.37 14.26 10.63
C VAL A 122 1.37 13.62 9.66
N ASN A 123 0.07 13.96 9.75
CA ASN A 123 -0.92 13.50 8.78
C ASN A 123 -0.58 13.94 7.35
N SER A 124 -0.12 15.18 7.18
CA SER A 124 0.33 15.67 5.87
C SER A 124 1.57 14.92 5.35
N LEU A 125 2.47 14.49 6.23
CA LEU A 125 3.62 13.64 5.88
C LEU A 125 3.18 12.23 5.47
N ILE A 126 2.17 11.67 6.15
CA ILE A 126 1.57 10.38 5.81
C ILE A 126 0.90 10.43 4.42
N ASP A 127 0.17 11.49 4.13
CA ASP A 127 -0.42 11.71 2.79
C ASP A 127 0.65 11.88 1.71
N GLY A 128 1.76 12.56 2.05
CA GLY A 128 2.95 12.65 1.20
C GLY A 128 3.56 11.29 0.93
N LEU A 129 3.68 10.45 1.96
CA LEU A 129 4.20 9.08 1.83
C LEU A 129 3.29 8.25 0.93
N LEU A 130 1.97 8.32 1.11
CA LEU A 130 1.00 7.64 0.24
C LEU A 130 1.17 8.04 -1.23
N THR A 131 1.43 9.33 -1.49
CA THR A 131 1.68 9.84 -2.83
C THR A 131 2.93 9.20 -3.44
N GLN A 132 4.02 9.08 -2.67
CA GLN A 132 5.24 8.40 -3.13
C GLN A 132 5.03 6.90 -3.34
N MET A 133 4.28 6.25 -2.46
CA MET A 133 3.97 4.82 -2.56
C MET A 133 3.02 4.51 -3.72
N ASN A 134 2.27 5.50 -4.22
CA ASN A 134 1.45 5.41 -5.42
C ASN A 134 2.14 6.03 -6.66
N ARG A 135 3.47 6.21 -6.64
CA ARG A 135 4.21 6.78 -7.77
C ARG A 135 4.12 5.89 -9.00
N LYS A 136 3.85 6.53 -10.14
CA LYS A 136 3.71 5.89 -11.45
C LYS A 136 4.94 6.17 -12.31
N SER A 137 5.39 5.16 -13.03
CA SER A 137 6.25 5.33 -14.21
C SER A 137 5.40 5.75 -15.42
N VAL A 138 5.91 5.59 -16.64
CA VAL A 138 5.20 5.91 -17.89
C VAL A 138 3.83 5.24 -17.93
N ASP A 139 3.78 3.91 -17.75
CA ASP A 139 2.55 3.13 -17.89
C ASP A 139 2.13 2.38 -16.62
N ASN A 140 3.02 2.23 -15.64
CA ASN A 140 2.87 1.27 -14.55
C ASN A 140 3.11 1.89 -13.18
N TYR A 141 2.33 1.50 -12.17
CA TYR A 141 2.64 1.77 -10.76
C TYR A 141 3.85 0.96 -10.30
N LEU A 142 4.78 1.61 -9.60
CA LEU A 142 6.06 1.01 -9.23
C LEU A 142 5.94 -0.02 -8.09
N PHE A 143 5.01 0.21 -7.17
CA PHE A 143 4.83 -0.55 -5.94
C PHE A 143 3.66 -1.54 -5.97
N GLY A 144 3.04 -1.74 -7.14
CA GLY A 144 1.88 -2.63 -7.32
C GLY A 144 2.20 -4.09 -7.61
N GLY A 145 3.49 -4.48 -7.64
CA GLY A 145 3.91 -5.80 -8.09
C GLY A 145 3.55 -6.04 -9.55
N SER A 146 2.82 -7.10 -9.85
CA SER A 146 2.30 -7.45 -11.18
C SER A 146 1.07 -6.65 -11.58
N ARG A 147 0.36 -6.08 -10.60
CA ARG A 147 -0.83 -5.26 -10.85
C ARG A 147 -0.46 -3.79 -11.03
N THR A 148 -0.14 -3.44 -12.26
CA THR A 148 0.45 -2.13 -12.58
C THR A 148 -0.53 -1.05 -13.04
N SER A 149 -1.80 -1.41 -13.29
CA SER A 149 -2.81 -0.51 -13.88
C SER A 149 -3.66 0.24 -12.85
N SER A 150 -3.62 -0.16 -11.58
CA SER A 150 -4.40 0.42 -10.49
C SER A 150 -3.48 0.92 -9.37
N PRO A 151 -3.86 1.96 -8.62
CA PRO A 151 -3.09 2.41 -7.46
C PRO A 151 -2.89 1.26 -6.46
N PRO A 152 -1.65 1.05 -5.97
CA PRO A 152 -1.35 -0.02 -5.02
C PRO A 152 -1.85 0.25 -3.59
N PHE A 153 -1.89 1.51 -3.16
CA PHE A 153 -2.32 1.89 -1.82
C PHE A 153 -3.59 2.75 -1.89
N GLU A 154 -4.60 2.37 -1.11
CA GLU A 154 -5.86 3.09 -0.98
C GLU A 154 -6.15 3.40 0.49
N ALA A 155 -6.75 4.56 0.77
CA ALA A 155 -7.24 4.89 2.11
C ALA A 155 -8.47 4.03 2.45
N PHE A 156 -8.49 3.45 3.66
CA PHE A 156 -9.60 2.65 4.17
C PHE A 156 -9.81 2.93 5.66
N GLY A 157 -10.91 3.62 5.99
CA GLY A 157 -11.20 4.04 7.36
C GLY A 157 -10.12 5.00 7.88
N ALA A 158 -9.52 4.67 9.03
CA ALA A 158 -8.42 5.42 9.63
C ALA A 158 -7.02 4.97 9.17
N GLY A 159 -6.93 4.01 8.23
CA GLY A 159 -5.67 3.43 7.77
C GLY A 159 -5.57 3.28 6.25
N PHE A 160 -4.61 2.48 5.80
CA PHE A 160 -4.36 2.20 4.38
C PHE A 160 -4.43 0.71 4.10
N ILE A 161 -5.02 0.36 2.95
CA ILE A 161 -5.02 -1.00 2.44
C ILE A 161 -4.10 -1.09 1.22
N TYR A 162 -3.23 -2.09 1.24
CA TYR A 162 -2.46 -2.48 0.06
C TYR A 162 -3.30 -3.39 -0.82
N ARG A 163 -3.51 -3.01 -2.07
CA ARG A 163 -4.20 -3.81 -3.08
C ARG A 163 -3.28 -4.27 -4.21
N GLY A 164 -1.96 -4.22 -4.07
CA GLY A 164 -1.07 -4.79 -5.08
C GLY A 164 -1.10 -6.33 -5.08
N GLU A 165 -0.32 -6.90 -5.99
CA GLU A 165 -0.13 -8.35 -6.10
C GLU A 165 1.32 -8.70 -5.76
N PHE A 166 1.57 -9.90 -5.22
CA PHE A 166 2.89 -10.30 -4.71
C PHE A 166 3.86 -10.76 -5.82
N ASP A 167 3.36 -10.94 -7.04
CA ASP A 167 4.24 -11.24 -8.17
C ASP A 167 4.89 -9.95 -8.70
N LYS A 168 6.04 -10.06 -9.36
CA LYS A 168 6.82 -8.90 -9.85
C LYS A 168 6.80 -8.88 -11.36
N LEU A 169 6.63 -7.70 -11.95
CA LEU A 169 6.78 -7.55 -13.39
C LEU A 169 8.26 -7.71 -13.73
N THR A 170 8.61 -8.71 -14.53
CA THR A 170 10.00 -8.94 -14.93
C THR A 170 10.24 -8.57 -16.39
N THR A 171 11.42 -8.04 -16.70
CA THR A 171 11.86 -7.80 -18.08
C THR A 171 12.94 -8.78 -18.49
N ASP A 172 12.92 -9.20 -19.77
CA ASP A 172 13.93 -10.09 -20.33
C ASP A 172 15.16 -9.29 -20.78
N ILE A 173 16.30 -9.63 -20.17
CA ILE A 173 17.62 -9.06 -20.47
C ILE A 173 18.63 -10.14 -20.91
N ASN A 174 18.21 -11.40 -21.09
CA ASN A 174 19.05 -12.50 -21.58
C ASN A 174 20.31 -12.82 -20.73
N LEU A 175 20.29 -12.54 -19.44
CA LEU A 175 21.32 -13.02 -18.49
C LEU A 175 20.96 -14.36 -17.83
N GLY A 176 20.04 -15.14 -18.41
CA GLY A 176 19.52 -16.35 -17.78
C GLY A 176 18.67 -16.09 -16.52
N LYS A 177 18.41 -14.81 -16.22
CA LYS A 177 17.54 -14.32 -15.15
C LYS A 177 16.78 -13.10 -15.65
N SER A 178 15.46 -13.10 -15.46
CA SER A 178 14.64 -11.90 -15.64
C SER A 178 14.83 -10.99 -14.44
N VAL A 179 14.90 -9.67 -14.66
CA VAL A 179 15.03 -8.69 -13.57
C VAL A 179 13.64 -8.11 -13.27
N PRO A 180 13.21 -8.12 -12.00
CA PRO A 180 11.98 -7.45 -11.60
C PRO A 180 12.15 -5.93 -11.75
N VAL A 181 11.25 -5.30 -12.52
CA VAL A 181 11.21 -3.85 -12.73
C VAL A 181 10.16 -3.16 -11.86
N THR A 182 9.35 -3.94 -11.13
CA THR A 182 8.43 -3.46 -10.10
C THR A 182 8.79 -4.08 -8.75
N LEU A 183 8.43 -3.36 -7.70
CA LEU A 183 8.55 -3.81 -6.33
C LEU A 183 7.16 -4.15 -5.78
N VAL A 184 7.11 -5.15 -4.92
CA VAL A 184 5.93 -5.38 -4.10
C VAL A 184 6.02 -4.39 -2.95
N GLY A 185 5.16 -3.37 -2.95
CA GLY A 185 5.20 -2.29 -1.96
C GLY A 185 5.17 -2.79 -0.52
N ILE A 186 4.46 -3.89 -0.26
CA ILE A 186 4.45 -4.52 1.07
C ILE A 186 5.72 -5.30 1.36
N GLU A 187 6.39 -5.98 0.44
CA GLU A 187 7.67 -6.66 0.75
C GLU A 187 8.80 -5.65 0.99
N SER A 188 8.87 -4.60 0.17
CA SER A 188 9.90 -3.57 0.30
C SER A 188 9.84 -2.79 1.61
N ILE A 189 8.66 -2.78 2.24
CA ILE A 189 8.41 -2.07 3.50
C ILE A 189 8.30 -3.07 4.65
N SER A 190 7.58 -4.19 4.50
CA SER A 190 7.24 -5.11 5.59
C SER A 190 8.27 -6.20 5.88
N ASP A 191 9.08 -6.64 4.90
CA ASP A 191 10.04 -7.73 5.13
C ASP A 191 11.11 -7.30 6.15
N GLU A 192 11.50 -6.02 6.14
CA GLU A 192 12.34 -5.42 7.18
C GLU A 192 11.56 -4.93 8.42
N LEU A 193 10.31 -4.48 8.29
CA LEU A 193 9.50 -4.04 9.44
C LEU A 193 9.02 -5.19 10.34
N SER A 194 9.07 -6.45 9.87
CA SER A 194 8.82 -7.62 10.74
C SER A 194 9.78 -7.68 11.95
N LYS A 195 10.88 -6.92 11.92
CA LYS A 195 11.82 -6.75 13.04
C LYS A 195 11.58 -5.49 13.89
N VAL A 196 10.76 -4.56 13.42
CA VAL A 196 10.40 -3.33 14.16
C VAL A 196 9.04 -3.55 14.80
N GLN A 197 8.98 -4.47 15.76
CA GLN A 197 7.90 -4.43 16.75
C GLN A 197 8.22 -3.28 17.69
N GLY A 198 7.33 -2.29 17.76
CA GLY A 198 7.40 -1.29 18.80
C GLY A 198 7.35 -2.02 20.14
N ASP A 199 8.40 -1.85 20.96
CA ASP A 199 8.42 -2.33 22.35
C ASP A 199 7.47 -1.50 23.24
N VAL A 200 6.93 -0.41 22.68
CA VAL A 200 5.96 0.47 23.31
C VAL A 200 4.59 0.11 22.78
N ASP A 201 3.74 -0.33 23.70
CA ASP A 201 2.31 -0.50 23.47
C ASP A 201 1.69 0.84 23.04
N LEU A 202 1.13 0.88 21.83
CA LEU A 202 0.46 2.07 21.29
C LEU A 202 -1.01 2.16 21.74
N SER A 203 -1.47 1.15 22.48
CA SER A 203 -2.79 1.02 23.11
C SER A 203 -2.60 0.73 24.60
N PRO A 204 -1.98 1.64 25.37
CA PRO A 204 -1.76 1.39 26.79
C PRO A 204 -3.10 1.28 27.53
N ASP A 205 -3.14 0.39 28.53
CA ASP A 205 -4.28 0.25 29.44
C ASP A 205 -4.68 1.62 30.04
N LEU A 206 -5.99 1.80 30.24
CA LEU A 206 -6.52 2.98 30.91
C LEU A 206 -6.06 2.98 32.39
N THR A 207 -5.34 4.02 32.77
CA THR A 207 -4.98 4.29 34.16
C THR A 207 -5.89 5.39 34.73
N PRO A 208 -6.07 5.48 36.06
CA PRO A 208 -6.81 6.58 36.69
C PRO A 208 -6.26 7.96 36.28
N ASP A 209 -4.94 8.04 36.07
CA ASP A 209 -4.24 9.25 35.66
C ASP A 209 -4.42 9.62 34.18
N THR A 210 -4.98 8.74 33.34
CA THR A 210 -5.17 8.99 31.91
C THR A 210 -6.07 10.20 31.69
N LEU A 211 -5.61 11.18 30.92
CA LEU A 211 -6.37 12.41 30.63
C LEU A 211 -7.42 12.14 29.55
N LEU A 212 -8.63 12.71 29.72
CA LEU A 212 -9.67 12.62 28.70
C LEU A 212 -9.27 13.32 27.40
N SER A 213 -8.38 14.31 27.47
CA SER A 213 -7.82 14.96 26.28
C SER A 213 -7.05 14.00 25.39
N ASP A 214 -6.40 13.01 25.98
CA ASP A 214 -5.51 12.09 25.27
C ASP A 214 -6.31 10.97 24.59
N LEU A 215 -7.54 10.72 25.06
CA LEU A 215 -8.49 9.76 24.50
C LEU A 215 -9.31 10.31 23.33
N ARG A 216 -9.08 11.54 22.90
CA ARG A 216 -9.78 12.16 21.75
C ARG A 216 -9.34 11.60 20.40
N GLY A 217 -8.23 10.88 20.37
CA GLY A 217 -7.60 10.40 19.15
C GLY A 217 -7.04 11.53 18.27
N PRO A 218 -6.18 11.20 17.29
CA PRO A 218 -5.50 12.18 16.44
C PRO A 218 -6.44 12.95 15.50
N VAL A 219 -7.65 12.44 15.29
CA VAL A 219 -8.68 13.01 14.39
C VAL A 219 -9.91 13.53 15.15
N GLY A 220 -9.87 13.57 16.49
CA GLY A 220 -10.98 14.06 17.31
C GLY A 220 -12.23 13.17 17.30
N LEU A 221 -12.08 11.90 16.91
CA LEU A 221 -13.15 10.89 16.86
C LEU A 221 -13.19 9.99 18.11
N GLY A 222 -12.41 10.29 19.14
CA GLY A 222 -12.42 9.60 20.43
C GLY A 222 -13.34 10.26 21.45
N VAL A 223 -12.96 10.25 22.74
CA VAL A 223 -13.82 10.68 23.86
C VAL A 223 -14.12 12.18 23.86
N THR A 224 -15.38 12.55 23.70
CA THR A 224 -15.85 13.94 23.85
C THR A 224 -16.36 14.23 25.26
N LYS A 225 -16.02 15.39 25.84
CA LYS A 225 -16.56 15.82 27.15
C LYS A 225 -18.02 16.27 26.99
N GLY A 226 -18.91 15.78 27.84
CA GLY A 226 -20.34 16.08 27.78
C GLY A 226 -21.09 15.63 29.04
N SER A 227 -22.41 15.77 29.03
CA SER A 227 -23.27 15.18 30.07
C SER A 227 -23.82 13.86 29.56
N ILE A 228 -23.95 12.87 30.43
CA ILE A 228 -24.61 11.59 30.14
C ILE A 228 -25.82 11.42 31.06
N GLN A 229 -26.78 10.59 30.68
CA GLN A 229 -27.92 10.24 31.50
C GLN A 229 -27.85 8.76 31.87
N MET A 230 -28.17 8.45 33.11
CA MET A 230 -28.35 7.07 33.58
C MET A 230 -29.82 6.83 33.93
N GLN A 231 -30.29 5.63 33.64
CA GLN A 231 -31.61 5.16 34.02
C GLN A 231 -31.51 3.71 34.50
N LEU A 232 -32.16 3.42 35.64
CA LEU A 232 -32.35 2.06 36.14
C LEU A 232 -33.73 1.58 35.70
N ASP A 233 -33.80 0.48 34.94
CA ASP A 233 -35.03 -0.08 34.40
C ASP A 233 -35.91 1.00 33.70
N ASN A 234 -37.07 1.35 34.29
CA ASN A 234 -37.95 2.44 33.86
C ASN A 234 -38.07 3.56 34.92
N GLY A 235 -37.06 3.69 35.78
CA GLY A 235 -37.01 4.64 36.89
C GLY A 235 -36.70 6.08 36.45
N PRO A 236 -36.56 7.01 37.42
CA PRO A 236 -36.20 8.39 37.14
C PRO A 236 -34.81 8.50 36.50
N VAL A 237 -34.70 9.34 35.47
CA VAL A 237 -33.44 9.61 34.76
C VAL A 237 -32.58 10.56 35.60
N VAL A 238 -31.30 10.21 35.77
CA VAL A 238 -30.31 11.06 36.45
C VAL A 238 -29.29 11.55 35.44
N GLU A 239 -29.02 12.86 35.45
CA GLU A 239 -27.97 13.46 34.62
C GLU A 239 -26.64 13.46 35.38
N ILE A 240 -25.58 13.02 34.70
CA ILE A 240 -24.20 13.00 35.18
C ILE A 240 -23.40 13.98 34.33
N ASP A 241 -22.86 15.04 34.95
CA ASP A 241 -22.05 16.04 34.26
C ASP A 241 -20.57 15.63 34.24
N LEU A 242 -20.05 15.31 33.05
CA LEU A 242 -18.64 14.98 32.82
C LEU A 242 -17.87 16.13 32.12
N LYS A 243 -18.48 17.31 31.93
CA LYS A 243 -17.83 18.43 31.23
C LYS A 243 -16.57 18.93 31.91
N THR A 244 -16.55 18.87 33.23
CA THR A 244 -15.42 19.32 34.07
C THR A 244 -14.52 18.16 34.50
N ALA A 245 -14.68 16.96 33.94
CA ALA A 245 -13.78 15.83 34.19
C ALA A 245 -12.51 16.01 33.35
N ASP A 246 -11.35 15.90 33.96
CA ASP A 246 -10.05 16.02 33.27
C ASP A 246 -9.36 14.65 33.13
N ARG A 247 -9.50 13.78 34.12
CA ARG A 247 -8.93 12.42 34.15
C ARG A 247 -9.99 11.32 34.11
N MET A 248 -9.60 10.11 33.74
CA MET A 248 -10.47 8.93 33.80
C MET A 248 -10.92 8.64 35.24
N GLU A 249 -10.08 8.93 36.24
CA GLU A 249 -10.48 8.90 37.65
C GLU A 249 -11.70 9.79 37.95
N ASP A 250 -11.74 11.00 37.38
CA ASP A 250 -12.88 11.91 37.57
C ASP A 250 -14.17 11.33 36.97
N VAL A 251 -14.05 10.68 35.81
CA VAL A 251 -15.19 10.04 35.13
C VAL A 251 -15.72 8.88 35.96
N VAL A 252 -14.83 7.98 36.37
CA VAL A 252 -15.17 6.81 37.20
C VAL A 252 -15.82 7.26 38.50
N THR A 253 -15.20 8.21 39.21
CA THR A 253 -15.70 8.73 40.49
C THR A 253 -17.08 9.39 40.35
N ARG A 254 -17.32 10.14 39.27
CA ARG A 254 -18.61 10.81 39.05
C ARG A 254 -19.72 9.83 38.69
N ILE A 255 -19.40 8.82 37.88
CA ILE A 255 -20.36 7.76 37.55
C ILE A 255 -20.70 6.97 38.82
N GLU A 256 -19.69 6.56 39.58
CA GLU A 256 -19.92 5.85 40.84
C GLU A 256 -20.73 6.68 41.83
N ALA A 257 -20.37 7.95 42.05
CA ALA A 257 -21.10 8.85 42.95
C ALA A 257 -22.56 9.03 42.52
N ALA A 258 -22.83 9.22 41.23
CA ALA A 258 -24.19 9.35 40.72
C ALA A 258 -25.03 8.08 40.97
N ILE A 259 -24.43 6.90 40.82
CA ILE A 259 -25.11 5.64 41.09
C ILE A 259 -25.35 5.47 42.60
N ARG A 260 -24.37 5.75 43.46
CA ARG A 260 -24.52 5.66 44.94
C ARG A 260 -25.53 6.67 45.50
N ASP A 261 -25.60 7.86 44.91
CA ASP A 261 -26.62 8.87 45.25
C ASP A 261 -28.02 8.39 44.88
N TYR A 262 -28.16 7.74 43.72
CA TYR A 262 -29.42 7.12 43.30
C TYR A 262 -29.84 5.97 44.23
N GLU A 263 -28.90 5.10 44.61
CA GLU A 263 -29.12 4.02 45.59
C GLU A 263 -29.67 4.56 46.90
N THR A 264 -29.03 5.60 47.43
CA THR A 264 -29.41 6.23 48.71
C THR A 264 -30.77 6.91 48.62
N THR A 265 -31.05 7.59 47.50
CA THR A 265 -32.29 8.35 47.30
C THR A 265 -33.50 7.44 47.10
N ASN A 266 -33.33 6.32 46.40
CA ASN A 266 -34.42 5.42 46.02
C ASN A 266 -34.47 4.13 46.87
N GLY A 267 -33.51 3.92 47.77
CA GLY A 267 -33.44 2.76 48.65
C GLY A 267 -33.18 1.44 47.91
N VAL A 268 -32.45 1.50 46.79
CA VAL A 268 -32.07 0.34 45.96
C VAL A 268 -30.57 0.07 46.08
N THR A 269 -30.13 -1.15 45.80
CA THR A 269 -28.70 -1.49 45.70
C THR A 269 -28.41 -2.00 44.31
N ILE A 270 -27.48 -1.35 43.62
CA ILE A 270 -27.14 -1.55 42.21
C ILE A 270 -25.68 -1.99 42.11
N LEU A 271 -24.74 -1.29 42.76
CA LEU A 271 -23.31 -1.57 42.73
C LEU A 271 -22.89 -2.49 43.90
N ASP A 272 -22.13 -3.52 43.58
CA ASP A 272 -21.48 -4.38 44.58
C ASP A 272 -20.17 -3.72 45.09
N THR A 273 -19.36 -4.46 45.83
CA THR A 273 -18.11 -4.01 46.45
C THR A 273 -17.03 -3.59 45.44
N GLY A 274 -17.11 -3.99 44.17
CA GLY A 274 -16.19 -3.57 43.10
C GLY A 274 -16.51 -2.21 42.48
N GLY A 275 -17.72 -1.66 42.69
CA GLY A 275 -18.09 -0.31 42.23
C GLY A 275 -17.90 -0.08 40.73
N VAL A 276 -17.39 1.10 40.36
CA VAL A 276 -16.98 1.41 38.98
C VAL A 276 -15.46 1.43 38.94
N SER A 277 -14.85 0.70 38.00
CA SER A 277 -13.39 0.61 37.91
C SER A 277 -12.90 0.55 36.46
N LEU A 278 -11.60 0.77 36.25
CA LEU A 278 -10.94 0.61 34.95
C LEU A 278 -10.34 -0.79 34.88
N ALA A 279 -10.64 -1.54 33.82
CA ALA A 279 -10.04 -2.85 33.56
C ALA A 279 -9.53 -2.90 32.12
N GLY A 280 -8.21 -2.89 31.95
CA GLY A 280 -7.58 -2.80 30.64
C GLY A 280 -7.99 -1.52 29.90
N GLU A 281 -8.62 -1.67 28.74
CA GLU A 281 -9.08 -0.57 27.89
C GLU A 281 -10.53 -0.11 28.16
N ALA A 282 -11.23 -0.73 29.12
CA ALA A 282 -12.66 -0.50 29.33
C ALA A 282 -13.01 -0.01 30.74
N ILE A 283 -14.13 0.73 30.83
CA ILE A 283 -14.80 1.01 32.11
C ILE A 283 -15.65 -0.22 32.47
N THR A 284 -15.50 -0.69 33.69
CA THR A 284 -16.27 -1.80 34.25
C THR A 284 -17.16 -1.30 35.37
N ILE A 285 -18.38 -1.81 35.43
CA ILE A 285 -19.37 -1.49 36.44
C ILE A 285 -19.76 -2.81 37.08
N ASP A 286 -19.41 -2.98 38.36
CA ASP A 286 -19.71 -4.16 39.13
C ASP A 286 -21.11 -4.05 39.73
N VAL A 287 -22.06 -4.73 39.09
CA VAL A 287 -23.48 -4.70 39.44
C VAL A 287 -23.82 -5.91 40.32
N VAL A 288 -24.58 -5.69 41.39
CA VAL A 288 -25.02 -6.76 42.31
C VAL A 288 -25.80 -7.83 41.53
N SER A 289 -25.36 -9.09 41.64
CA SER A 289 -26.11 -10.23 41.10
C SER A 289 -27.41 -10.48 41.88
N GLY A 290 -28.53 -10.45 41.17
CA GLY A 290 -29.84 -10.88 41.66
C GLY A 290 -30.10 -12.37 41.36
N ALA A 291 -31.33 -12.82 41.62
CA ALA A 291 -31.79 -14.09 41.07
C ALA A 291 -31.92 -13.97 39.53
N PRO A 292 -31.81 -15.07 38.75
CA PRO A 292 -31.87 -15.01 37.29
C PRO A 292 -33.11 -14.25 36.78
N GLY A 293 -32.90 -13.17 36.03
CA GLY A 293 -33.97 -12.31 35.49
C GLY A 293 -34.46 -11.20 36.44
N THR A 294 -33.75 -10.94 37.54
CA THR A 294 -33.98 -9.78 38.44
C THR A 294 -32.76 -8.86 38.52
N ASP A 295 -31.80 -9.02 37.62
CA ASP A 295 -30.61 -8.17 37.58
C ASP A 295 -31.01 -6.75 37.15
N PRO A 296 -30.59 -5.72 37.90
CA PRO A 296 -30.95 -4.34 37.62
C PRO A 296 -30.43 -3.91 36.24
N GLN A 297 -31.32 -3.40 35.38
CA GLN A 297 -30.93 -2.96 34.03
C GLN A 297 -30.45 -1.51 34.09
N LEU A 298 -29.15 -1.31 34.17
CA LEU A 298 -28.53 0.01 34.12
C LEU A 298 -28.31 0.43 32.65
N THR A 299 -29.05 1.44 32.19
CA THR A 299 -28.93 1.98 30.83
C THR A 299 -28.31 3.38 30.87
N PHE A 300 -27.33 3.63 30.01
CA PHE A 300 -26.79 4.97 29.77
C PHE A 300 -27.24 5.52 28.42
N THR A 301 -27.66 6.79 28.41
CA THR A 301 -28.08 7.53 27.23
C THR A 301 -27.37 8.87 27.12
N GLU A 302 -27.28 9.39 25.90
CA GLU A 302 -26.70 10.72 25.66
C GLU A 302 -27.64 11.84 26.10
N VAL A 303 -27.06 12.96 26.55
CA VAL A 303 -27.81 14.20 26.75
C VAL A 303 -27.81 15.02 25.47
N GLY A 304 -28.97 15.16 24.84
CA GLY A 304 -29.14 16.01 23.66
C GLY A 304 -28.46 15.44 22.42
N VAL A 305 -27.43 16.12 21.90
CA VAL A 305 -26.66 15.75 20.69
C VAL A 305 -25.22 15.32 21.06
N GLY A 306 -24.96 15.01 22.33
CA GLY A 306 -23.66 14.52 22.79
C GLY A 306 -23.32 13.13 22.23
N THR A 307 -22.03 12.80 22.18
CA THR A 307 -21.53 11.44 21.87
C THR A 307 -20.70 10.85 23.03
N THR A 308 -20.70 11.50 24.19
CA THR A 308 -19.84 11.16 25.34
C THR A 308 -20.08 9.75 25.87
N ALA A 309 -21.34 9.33 26.06
CA ALA A 309 -21.65 7.99 26.51
C ALA A 309 -21.19 6.94 25.48
N ARG A 310 -21.33 7.23 24.19
CA ARG A 310 -20.93 6.33 23.10
C ARG A 310 -19.42 6.22 23.00
N ASP A 311 -18.74 7.35 23.08
CA ASP A 311 -17.29 7.40 22.96
C ASP A 311 -16.60 6.77 24.19
N LEU A 312 -17.26 6.74 25.36
CA LEU A 312 -16.83 6.02 26.56
C LEU A 312 -17.21 4.53 26.57
N GLY A 313 -17.85 4.02 25.51
CA GLY A 313 -18.30 2.63 25.44
C GLY A 313 -19.47 2.28 26.36
N LEU A 314 -20.19 3.29 26.87
CA LEU A 314 -21.33 3.10 27.80
C LEU A 314 -22.67 2.92 27.07
N THR A 315 -22.73 3.14 25.74
CA THR A 315 -23.94 2.95 24.92
C THR A 315 -23.62 2.35 23.55
N THR A 316 -24.46 1.40 23.09
CA THR A 316 -24.48 0.88 21.71
C THR A 316 -25.91 0.92 21.18
N THR A 317 -26.08 0.86 19.84
CA THR A 317 -27.39 0.86 19.14
C THR A 317 -28.32 -0.32 19.54
N GLY A 318 -27.87 -1.24 20.41
CA GLY A 318 -28.63 -2.36 20.95
C GLY A 318 -28.96 -2.30 22.46
N GLY A 319 -28.50 -1.26 23.19
CA GLY A 319 -28.64 -1.15 24.64
C GLY A 319 -27.65 -2.03 25.42
N PHE A 320 -26.96 -1.45 26.40
CA PHE A 320 -26.17 -2.23 27.36
C PHE A 320 -27.04 -2.65 28.54
N SER A 321 -26.96 -3.93 28.88
CA SER A 321 -27.43 -4.47 30.15
C SER A 321 -26.20 -4.93 30.91
N PHE A 322 -25.88 -4.27 32.02
CA PHE A 322 -24.83 -4.71 32.92
C PHE A 322 -25.41 -5.82 33.81
N GLU A 323 -25.44 -7.05 33.30
CA GLU A 323 -25.72 -8.23 34.13
C GLU A 323 -24.47 -8.62 34.93
N ALA A 324 -24.63 -9.11 36.15
CA ALA A 324 -23.53 -9.53 37.00
C ALA A 324 -22.64 -10.66 36.42
N THR A 325 -23.10 -11.31 35.34
CA THR A 325 -22.31 -12.29 34.56
C THR A 325 -21.55 -11.70 33.37
N GLN A 326 -21.72 -10.41 33.05
CA GLN A 326 -20.96 -9.66 32.05
C GLN A 326 -20.31 -8.44 32.71
N THR A 327 -19.22 -8.69 33.44
CA THR A 327 -18.37 -7.69 34.11
C THR A 327 -17.58 -6.80 33.13
N THR A 328 -17.91 -6.79 31.84
CA THR A 328 -17.18 -6.05 30.82
C THR A 328 -18.16 -5.58 29.75
N GLY A 329 -18.40 -4.27 29.69
CA GLY A 329 -18.96 -3.67 28.48
C GLY A 329 -17.90 -3.78 27.39
N GLN A 330 -18.17 -4.57 26.34
CA GLN A 330 -17.43 -4.52 25.08
C GLN A 330 -18.14 -3.61 24.09
#